data_AF-A0A1G4VVQ6-F1
#
_entry.id   AF-A0A1G4VVQ6-F1
#
_cell.length_a   1.000
_cell.length_b   1.000
_cell.length_c   1.000
_cell.angle_alpha   90.00
_cell.angle_beta   90.00
_cell.angle_gamma   90.00
#
_symmetry.space_group_name_H-M   'P 1'
#
loop_
_entity.id
_entity.type
_entity.pdbx_description
1 polymer ?
#
loop_
_entity_poly.entity_id
_entity_poly.type
_entity_poly.pdbx_seq_one_letter_code
_entity_poly.pdbx_strand_id
1 'polypeptide(L)'
;MEVTRVAMNPWDFTLYRSTNGDLILKVIFSEGEYKTDIGRYFLINSLKVDVNNIEQLKSLAARIREDYPAVPHQEIAKSDVIIVK
;
A
#
# COMPACT_ATOMS: atom_id res chain seq x y z
N MET A 1 -9.58 8.49 -7.52
CA MET A 1 -9.73 8.79 -6.08
C MET A 1 -8.56 9.64 -5.64
N GLU A 2 -8.83 10.79 -5.03
CA GLU A 2 -7.82 11.71 -4.53
C GLU A 2 -7.29 11.24 -3.17
N VAL A 3 -5.96 11.20 -3.04
CA VAL A 3 -5.30 10.67 -1.83
C VAL A 3 -4.13 11.54 -1.41
N THR A 4 -3.94 11.67 -0.10
CA THR A 4 -2.80 12.37 0.51
C THR A 4 -1.88 11.36 1.17
N ARG A 5 -0.57 11.55 1.09
CA ARG A 5 0.41 10.68 1.75
C ARG A 5 0.36 10.90 3.26
N VAL A 6 0.24 9.81 4.02
CA VAL A 6 0.23 9.82 5.50
C VAL A 6 1.57 9.35 6.06
N ALA A 7 2.08 8.22 5.58
CA ALA A 7 3.33 7.63 6.03
C ALA A 7 4.05 6.97 4.85
N MET A 8 5.37 6.80 4.95
CA MET A 8 6.13 6.09 3.92
C MET A 8 7.34 5.38 4.52
N ASN A 9 7.66 4.22 3.94
CA ASN A 9 8.95 3.57 4.07
C ASN A 9 9.50 3.35 2.64
N PRO A 10 10.50 4.12 2.19
CA PRO A 10 11.05 3.99 0.84
C PRO A 10 11.41 2.54 0.52
N TRP A 11 11.15 2.13 -0.72
CA TRP A 11 11.43 0.77 -1.24
C TRP A 11 10.59 -0.36 -0.62
N ASP A 12 9.63 -0.03 0.24
CA ASP A 12 8.80 -1.02 0.92
C ASP A 12 7.31 -0.68 0.79
N PHE A 13 6.87 0.44 1.36
CA PHE A 13 5.47 0.85 1.28
C PHE A 13 5.27 2.37 1.30
N THR A 14 4.08 2.79 0.87
CA THR A 14 3.58 4.14 1.10
C THR A 14 2.12 4.06 1.51
N LEU A 15 1.79 4.67 2.64
CA LEU A 15 0.42 4.76 3.14
C LEU A 15 -0.20 6.08 2.66
N TYR A 16 -1.35 5.97 2.04
CA TYR A 16 -2.18 7.08 1.62
C TYR A 16 -3.52 7.07 2.34
N ARG A 17 -4.11 8.26 2.46
CA ARG A 17 -5.48 8.45 2.92
C ARG A 17 -6.26 9.19 1.85
N SER A 18 -7.38 8.60 1.46
CA SER A 18 -8.36 9.19 0.57
C SER A 18 -9.06 10.38 1.22
N THR A 19 -9.57 11.30 0.42
CA THR A 19 -10.48 12.37 0.88
C THR A 19 -11.72 11.82 1.57
N ASN A 20 -12.16 10.60 1.22
CA ASN A 20 -13.27 9.90 1.85
C ASN A 20 -12.90 9.21 3.18
N GLY A 21 -11.62 9.30 3.58
CA GLY A 21 -11.11 8.69 4.81
C GLY A 21 -10.53 7.28 4.64
N ASP A 22 -10.69 6.67 3.47
CA ASP A 22 -10.14 5.35 3.15
C ASP A 22 -8.61 5.31 3.25
N LEU A 23 -8.06 4.20 3.74
CA LEU A 23 -6.64 3.93 3.82
C LEU A 23 -6.21 3.01 2.69
N ILE A 24 -5.20 3.46 1.95
CA ILE A 24 -4.59 2.70 0.85
C ILE A 24 -3.13 2.48 1.16
N LEU A 25 -2.72 1.22 1.17
CA LEU A 25 -1.32 0.84 1.27
C LEU A 25 -0.78 0.53 -0.12
N LYS A 26 0.12 1.37 -0.61
CA LYS A 26 0.97 1.03 -1.74
C LYS A 26 2.12 0.16 -1.25
N VAL A 27 2.25 -1.04 -1.78
CA VAL A 27 3.33 -1.99 -1.46
C VAL A 27 4.23 -2.13 -2.68
N ILE A 28 5.54 -2.09 -2.47
CA ILE A 28 6.54 -2.28 -3.52
C ILE A 28 6.88 -3.77 -3.60
N PHE A 29 6.71 -4.33 -4.79
CA PHE A 29 7.09 -5.69 -5.15
C PHE A 29 8.31 -5.62 -6.05
N SER A 30 9.30 -6.48 -5.84
CA SER A 30 10.41 -6.63 -6.77
C SER A 30 10.17 -7.90 -7.59
N GLU A 31 9.89 -7.73 -8.88
CA GLU A 31 9.61 -8.83 -9.82
C GLU A 31 10.70 -8.94 -10.91
N GLY A 32 10.98 -10.17 -11.35
CA GLY A 32 11.84 -10.48 -12.50
C GLY A 32 13.36 -10.53 -12.20
N GLU A 33 14.13 -11.08 -13.15
CA GLU A 33 15.60 -11.21 -13.07
C GLU A 33 16.30 -9.83 -12.97
N TYR A 34 15.67 -8.79 -13.50
CA TYR A 34 16.16 -7.42 -13.48
C TYR A 34 15.70 -6.61 -12.26
N LYS A 35 15.01 -7.23 -11.28
CA LYS A 35 14.49 -6.59 -10.05
C LYS A 35 13.74 -5.28 -10.33
N THR A 36 12.67 -5.35 -11.10
CA THR A 36 11.83 -4.18 -11.35
C THR A 36 10.92 -3.95 -10.14
N ASP A 37 10.94 -2.75 -9.60
CA ASP A 37 10.06 -2.36 -8.49
C ASP A 37 8.68 -1.94 -9.01
N ILE A 38 7.67 -2.75 -8.69
CA ILE A 38 6.27 -2.55 -9.06
C ILE A 38 5.49 -2.14 -7.81
N GLY A 39 4.88 -0.96 -7.85
CA GLY A 39 3.99 -0.49 -6.79
C GLY A 39 2.56 -0.94 -7.03
N ARG A 40 2.04 -1.81 -6.17
CA ARG A 40 0.64 -2.25 -6.14
C ARG A 40 -0.10 -1.56 -4.99
N TYR A 41 -1.39 -1.27 -5.16
CA TYR A 41 -2.19 -0.48 -4.20
C TYR A 41 -3.29 -1.33 -3.60
N PHE A 42 -3.43 -1.34 -2.28
CA PHE A 42 -4.41 -2.17 -1.57
C PHE A 42 -5.27 -1.34 -0.62
N LEU A 43 -6.59 -1.57 -0.60
CA LEU A 43 -7.47 -1.04 0.42
C LEU A 43 -7.31 -1.83 1.72
N ILE A 44 -6.98 -1.12 2.79
CA ILE A 44 -6.74 -1.71 4.12
C ILE A 44 -7.75 -1.23 5.18
N ASN A 45 -8.88 -0.67 4.75
CA ASN A 45 -9.95 -0.15 5.63
C ASN A 45 -10.47 -1.15 6.66
N SER A 46 -10.46 -2.44 6.34
CA SER A 46 -10.93 -3.49 7.25
C SER A 46 -9.98 -3.75 8.42
N LEU A 47 -8.74 -3.26 8.34
CA LEU A 47 -7.74 -3.44 9.36
C LEU A 47 -7.71 -2.22 10.29
N LYS A 48 -7.74 -2.47 11.61
CA LYS A 48 -7.36 -1.47 12.61
C LYS A 48 -5.85 -1.28 12.57
N VAL A 49 -5.38 -0.47 11.62
CA VAL A 49 -3.96 -0.11 11.48
C VAL A 49 -3.71 1.22 12.16
N ASP A 50 -2.71 1.26 13.03
CA ASP A 50 -2.20 2.52 13.55
C ASP A 50 -1.27 3.13 12.49
N VAL A 51 -1.69 4.23 11.89
CA VAL A 51 -0.95 4.92 10.83
C VAL A 51 0.40 5.47 11.29
N ASN A 52 0.61 5.62 12.61
CA ASN A 52 1.87 6.05 13.19
C ASN A 52 2.80 4.87 13.51
N ASN A 53 2.28 3.63 13.51
CA ASN A 53 3.08 2.45 13.82
C ASN A 53 3.72 1.88 12.55
N ILE A 54 4.92 2.38 12.25
CA ILE A 54 5.70 1.98 11.07
C ILE A 54 6.00 0.48 11.05
N GLU A 55 6.29 -0.16 12.19
CA GLU A 55 6.60 -1.59 12.24
C GLU A 55 5.38 -2.47 11.91
N GLN A 56 4.18 -2.04 12.33
CA GLN A 56 2.93 -2.68 11.92
C GLN A 56 2.73 -2.57 10.41
N LEU A 57 2.99 -1.40 9.83
CA LEU A 57 2.86 -1.16 8.38
C LEU A 57 3.86 -1.97 7.56
N LYS A 58 5.12 -2.09 8.03
CA LYS A 58 6.14 -2.96 7.42
C LYS A 58 5.70 -4.42 7.42
N SER A 59 5.21 -4.90 8.57
CA SER A 59 4.72 -6.27 8.73
C SER A 59 3.53 -6.55 7.80
N LEU A 60 2.63 -5.59 7.65
CA LEU A 60 1.49 -5.67 6.74
C LEU A 60 1.94 -5.72 5.27
N ALA A 61 2.87 -4.84 4.87
CA ALA A 61 3.44 -4.84 3.53
C ALA A 61 4.16 -6.17 3.21
N ALA A 62 4.91 -6.72 4.16
CA ALA A 62 5.57 -8.01 4.03
C ALA A 62 4.56 -9.15 3.84
N ARG A 63 3.51 -9.18 4.67
CA ARG A 63 2.46 -10.19 4.55
C ARG A 63 1.72 -10.11 3.22
N ILE A 64 1.41 -8.91 2.75
CA ILE A 64 0.79 -8.71 1.42
C ILE A 64 1.68 -9.27 0.32
N ARG A 65 3.02 -9.11 0.42
CA ARG A 65 3.97 -9.69 -0.54
C ARG A 65 4.00 -11.21 -0.49
N GLU A 66 4.00 -11.80 0.71
CA GLU A 66 4.01 -13.25 0.90
C GLU A 66 2.72 -13.92 0.43
N ASP A 67 1.57 -13.30 0.71
CA ASP A 67 0.26 -13.85 0.38
C ASP A 67 -0.14 -13.60 -1.09
N TYR A 68 0.60 -12.79 -1.85
CA TYR A 68 0.26 -12.44 -3.23
C TYR A 68 0.40 -13.65 -4.18
N PRO A 69 -0.58 -13.90 -5.08
CA PRO A 69 -1.74 -13.06 -5.42
C PRO A 69 -3.00 -13.28 -4.56
N ALA A 70 -2.99 -14.23 -3.62
CA ALA A 70 -4.13 -14.58 -2.77
C ALA A 70 -4.30 -13.64 -1.55
N VAL A 71 -4.16 -12.33 -1.77
CA VAL A 71 -4.25 -11.32 -0.70
C VAL A 71 -5.72 -11.09 -0.33
N PRO A 72 -6.09 -11.04 0.97
CA PRO A 72 -7.47 -10.78 1.41
C PRO A 72 -7.88 -9.30 1.27
N HIS A 73 -7.04 -8.46 0.65
CA HIS A 73 -7.23 -7.03 0.50
C HIS A 73 -7.53 -6.70 -0.96
N GLN A 74 -8.52 -5.83 -1.17
CA GLN A 74 -8.86 -5.39 -2.52
C GLN A 74 -7.69 -4.59 -3.11
N GLU A 75 -7.11 -5.10 -4.21
CA GLU A 75 -6.16 -4.37 -5.02
C GLU A 75 -6.91 -3.31 -5.85
N ILE A 76 -6.34 -2.11 -5.93
CA ILE A 76 -6.83 -1.01 -6.78
C ILE A 76 -5.79 -0.74 -7.87
N ALA A 77 -6.27 -0.43 -9.08
CA ALA A 77 -5.39 -0.01 -10.16
C ALA A 77 -4.74 1.34 -9.84
N LYS A 78 -3.46 1.49 -10.20
CA LYS A 78 -2.73 2.77 -10.08
C LYS A 78 -3.46 3.93 -10.76
N SER A 79 -4.19 3.68 -11.85
CA SER A 79 -4.99 4.67 -12.59
C SER A 79 -6.10 5.29 -11.73
N ASP A 80 -6.59 4.57 -10.73
CA ASP A 80 -7.68 5.03 -9.89
C ASP A 80 -7.18 5.85 -8.69
N VAL A 81 -5.85 6.00 -8.53
CA VAL A 81 -5.21 6.72 -7.43
C VAL A 81 -4.59 8.02 -7.93
N ILE A 82 -5.17 9.15 -7.52
CA ILE A 82 -4.71 10.50 -7.83
C ILE A 82 -4.04 11.05 -6.57
N ILE A 83 -2.71 11.17 -6.59
CA ILE A 83 -1.94 11.65 -5.43
C ILE A 83 -2.01 13.18 -5.40
N VAL A 84 -2.67 13.73 -4.39
CA VAL A 84 -2.74 15.17 -4.12
C VAL A 84 -1.55 15.55 -3.23
N LYS A 85 -0.83 16.60 -3.62
CA LYS A 85 0.37 17.09 -2.94
C LYS A 85 0.05 17.93 -1.72
#